data_AF-A0A497NNL5-F1
#
_entry.id   AF-A0A497NNL5-F1
#
_cell.length_a   1.000
_cell.length_b   1.000
_cell.length_c   1.000
_cell.angle_alpha   90.00
_cell.angle_beta   90.00
_cell.angle_gamma   90.00
#
_symmetry.space_group_name_H-M   'P 1'
#
loop_
_entity.id
_entity.type
_entity.pdbx_description
1 polymer ?
#
loop_
_entity_poly.entity_id
_entity_poly.type
_entity_poly.pdbx_seq_one_letter_code
_entity_poly.pdbx_strand_id
1 'polypeptide(L)'
;MAPPRNECKGMKVIENRCLRVNLDSTNGLISVLDKRIGFVWKQVFVKESDRMNEISVVSSDRNSVGIKFELVTSKTTEGIMLSMEIILPTEEADLLIELKGERDIELDGKLIFLPCPFMLEHGFLVIPHCEGLLYPIDDLSLDGIYFQVYSTAGLSMPWFGATDSSFGKGYIAIFETPNDAVLKIVKNQKNCITAQPVWIPSKDRFGYPRRILYHFFHEGGYVAQAKYYRKYAISKGLFKTLREKEAENPNVSKLIGAPDIWIRGDLDKVKFCKEMKAAGVDKMLISNTHSPEEIRAISALGFLTSRYDNYRDVLPPHV
;
A
#
# COMPACT_ATOMS: atom_id res chain seq x y z
N MET A 1 37.42 -20.61 9.08
CA MET A 1 36.86 -21.38 7.95
C MET A 1 35.64 -20.64 7.45
N ALA A 2 35.72 -20.00 6.28
CA ALA A 2 34.56 -19.42 5.62
C ALA A 2 33.66 -20.54 5.08
N PRO A 3 32.32 -20.41 5.14
CA PRO A 3 31.45 -21.43 4.57
C PRO A 3 31.55 -21.42 3.04
N PRO A 4 31.30 -22.56 2.38
CA PRO A 4 31.50 -22.70 0.95
C PRO A 4 30.52 -21.80 0.19
N ARG A 5 31.04 -20.93 -0.69
CA ARG A 5 30.26 -20.27 -1.73
C ARG A 5 29.89 -21.32 -2.78
N ASN A 6 28.79 -22.03 -2.55
CA ASN A 6 28.09 -22.71 -3.64
C ASN A 6 27.34 -21.64 -4.43
N GLU A 7 28.03 -20.97 -5.36
CA GLU A 7 27.34 -20.28 -6.44
C GLU A 7 26.67 -21.34 -7.32
N CYS A 8 25.41 -21.65 -7.01
CA CYS A 8 24.56 -22.43 -7.88
C CYS A 8 24.46 -21.69 -9.23
N LYS A 9 24.84 -22.35 -10.33
CA LYS A 9 24.63 -21.86 -11.69
C LYS A 9 23.18 -21.37 -11.83
N GLY A 10 22.99 -20.10 -12.19
CA GLY A 10 21.65 -19.50 -12.36
C GLY A 10 21.16 -18.63 -11.21
N MET A 11 21.94 -18.41 -10.14
CA MET A 11 21.58 -17.42 -9.11
C MET A 11 22.40 -16.14 -9.26
N LYS A 12 21.74 -14.98 -9.26
CA LYS A 12 22.38 -13.67 -9.16
C LYS A 12 22.23 -13.13 -7.74
N VAL A 13 23.31 -12.57 -7.22
CA VAL A 13 23.39 -12.12 -5.82
C VAL A 13 23.81 -10.67 -5.79
N ILE A 14 23.03 -9.85 -5.08
CA ILE A 14 23.39 -8.48 -4.70
C ILE A 14 23.34 -8.38 -3.17
N GLU A 15 24.26 -7.63 -2.57
CA GLU A 15 24.41 -7.60 -1.12
C GLU A 15 24.91 -6.24 -0.63
N ASN A 16 24.28 -5.72 0.42
CA ASN A 16 24.67 -4.51 1.14
C ASN A 16 25.04 -4.86 2.59
N ARG A 17 25.08 -3.91 3.53
CA ARG A 17 25.38 -4.21 4.94
C ARG A 17 24.31 -5.07 5.63
N CYS A 18 23.04 -4.86 5.33
CA CYS A 18 21.90 -5.44 6.04
C CYS A 18 21.35 -6.71 5.39
N LEU A 19 21.31 -6.75 4.05
CA LEU A 19 20.60 -7.76 3.27
C LEU A 19 21.52 -8.42 2.25
N ARG A 20 21.29 -9.71 2.00
CA ARG A 20 21.73 -10.40 0.79
C ARG A 20 20.49 -10.83 0.00
N VAL A 21 20.36 -10.35 -1.23
CA VAL A 21 19.25 -10.67 -2.12
C VAL A 21 19.74 -11.65 -3.17
N ASN A 22 19.06 -12.77 -3.30
CA ASN A 22 19.32 -13.73 -4.36
C ASN A 22 18.13 -13.76 -5.32
N LEU A 23 18.41 -13.60 -6.60
CA LEU A 23 17.48 -13.79 -7.71
C LEU A 23 17.77 -15.14 -8.37
N ASP A 24 16.76 -16.01 -8.40
CA ASP A 24 16.78 -17.20 -9.24
C ASP A 24 16.51 -16.77 -10.69
N SER A 25 17.52 -16.84 -11.56
CA SER A 25 17.38 -16.39 -12.95
C SER A 25 16.61 -17.38 -13.84
N THR A 26 16.16 -18.52 -13.31
CA THR A 26 15.36 -19.50 -14.03
C THR A 26 13.87 -19.25 -13.86
N ASN A 27 13.43 -18.87 -12.67
CA ASN A 27 12.01 -18.65 -12.37
C ASN A 27 11.69 -17.21 -11.89
N GLY A 28 12.73 -16.40 -11.64
CA GLY A 28 12.63 -15.00 -11.24
C GLY A 28 12.17 -14.78 -9.80
N LEU A 29 12.17 -15.83 -8.96
CA LEU A 29 11.90 -15.70 -7.53
C LEU A 29 13.04 -15.02 -6.79
N ILE A 30 12.66 -14.17 -5.85
CA ILE A 30 13.60 -13.46 -4.99
C ILE A 30 13.60 -14.09 -3.59
N SER A 31 14.80 -14.27 -3.05
CA SER A 31 15.00 -14.54 -1.62
C SER A 31 15.86 -13.45 -0.99
N VAL A 32 15.52 -13.06 0.22
CA VAL A 32 16.22 -12.00 0.96
C VAL A 32 16.67 -12.55 2.30
N LEU A 33 17.98 -12.69 2.48
CA LEU A 33 18.59 -12.94 3.78
C LEU A 33 18.74 -11.61 4.52
N ASP A 34 18.02 -11.46 5.63
CA ASP A 34 18.29 -10.41 6.60
C ASP A 34 19.44 -10.84 7.52
N LYS A 35 20.61 -10.22 7.33
CA LYS A 35 21.85 -10.60 8.02
C LYS A 35 21.85 -10.23 9.50
N ARG A 36 20.94 -9.35 9.94
CA ARG A 36 20.82 -8.93 11.34
C ARG A 36 20.23 -10.04 12.21
N ILE A 37 19.36 -10.86 11.63
CA ILE A 37 18.63 -11.94 12.32
C ILE A 37 18.87 -13.33 11.73
N GLY A 38 19.63 -13.43 10.64
CA GLY A 38 19.92 -14.70 9.95
C GLY A 38 18.68 -15.35 9.33
N PHE A 39 17.62 -14.59 9.08
CA PHE A 39 16.35 -15.09 8.54
C PHE A 39 16.26 -14.86 7.03
N VAL A 40 15.72 -15.85 6.30
CA VAL A 40 15.56 -15.78 4.84
C VAL A 40 14.09 -15.65 4.48
N TRP A 41 13.71 -14.49 3.96
CA TRP A 41 12.43 -14.27 3.30
C TRP A 41 12.47 -14.91 1.92
N LYS A 42 11.46 -15.71 1.58
CA LYS A 42 11.37 -16.39 0.28
C LYS A 42 10.08 -16.03 -0.41
N GLN A 43 10.16 -15.69 -1.69
CA GLN A 43 8.99 -15.60 -2.54
C GLN A 43 8.49 -16.98 -2.94
N VAL A 44 7.20 -17.08 -3.23
CA VAL A 44 6.57 -18.30 -3.75
C VAL A 44 5.66 -18.00 -4.93
N PHE A 45 5.52 -18.98 -5.82
CA PHE A 45 4.45 -18.96 -6.81
C PHE A 45 3.11 -19.25 -6.14
N VAL A 46 2.13 -18.43 -6.46
CA VAL A 46 0.73 -18.64 -6.06
C VAL A 46 -0.01 -19.41 -7.14
N LYS A 47 0.25 -19.10 -8.42
CA LYS A 47 -0.24 -19.85 -9.59
C LYS A 47 0.86 -20.00 -10.63
N GLU A 48 0.81 -21.10 -11.37
CA GLU A 48 1.72 -21.36 -12.50
C GLU A 48 1.56 -20.33 -13.63
N SER A 49 0.35 -19.81 -13.84
CA SER A 49 0.05 -18.77 -14.84
C SER A 49 0.76 -17.43 -14.61
N ASP A 50 1.27 -17.23 -13.39
CA ASP A 50 1.90 -15.98 -12.97
C ASP A 50 3.43 -16.04 -13.13
N ARG A 51 3.95 -17.16 -13.65
CA ARG A 51 5.38 -17.35 -13.91
C ARG A 51 5.86 -16.47 -15.06
N MET A 52 7.06 -15.94 -14.87
CA MET A 52 7.83 -15.29 -15.91
C MET A 52 8.42 -16.35 -16.84
N ASN A 53 8.29 -16.14 -18.15
CA ASN A 53 8.91 -17.00 -19.17
C ASN A 53 10.14 -16.30 -19.77
N GLU A 54 11.01 -17.10 -20.41
CA GLU A 54 12.18 -16.60 -21.16
C GLU A 54 13.04 -15.59 -20.40
N ILE A 55 13.29 -15.88 -19.11
CA ILE A 55 14.02 -14.96 -18.24
C ILE A 55 15.48 -14.85 -18.69
N SER A 56 15.94 -13.63 -18.88
CA SER A 56 17.34 -13.31 -19.18
C SER A 56 17.83 -12.15 -18.32
N VAL A 57 19.04 -12.29 -17.78
CA VAL A 57 19.69 -11.21 -17.04
C VAL A 57 20.25 -10.20 -18.04
N VAL A 58 19.82 -8.94 -17.94
CA VAL A 58 20.21 -7.86 -18.86
C VAL A 58 21.14 -6.83 -18.24
N SER A 59 21.11 -6.70 -16.91
CA SER A 59 22.04 -5.86 -16.17
C SER A 59 22.36 -6.51 -14.83
N SER A 60 23.58 -6.30 -14.34
CA SER A 60 23.99 -6.72 -13.02
C SER A 60 25.16 -5.86 -12.59
N ASP A 61 25.01 -5.20 -11.45
CA ASP A 61 26.10 -4.54 -10.74
C ASP A 61 26.13 -5.05 -9.29
N ARG A 62 26.85 -4.35 -8.40
CA ARG A 62 27.00 -4.75 -6.99
C ARG A 62 25.69 -4.69 -6.20
N ASN A 63 24.82 -3.74 -6.54
CA ASN A 63 23.64 -3.34 -5.78
C ASN A 63 22.36 -3.45 -6.63
N SER A 64 22.45 -3.80 -7.91
CA SER A 64 21.29 -3.96 -8.78
C SER A 64 21.42 -5.19 -9.68
N VAL A 65 20.28 -5.78 -10.00
CA VAL A 65 20.16 -6.80 -11.03
C VAL A 65 18.89 -6.56 -11.83
N GLY A 66 19.02 -6.53 -13.15
CA GLY A 66 17.92 -6.37 -14.09
C GLY A 66 17.71 -7.64 -14.89
N ILE A 67 16.45 -8.04 -15.05
CA ILE A 67 16.03 -9.12 -15.92
C ILE A 67 15.02 -8.63 -16.97
N LYS A 68 15.04 -9.26 -18.13
CA LYS A 68 13.93 -9.26 -19.09
C LYS A 68 13.23 -10.60 -19.02
N PHE A 69 11.92 -10.57 -19.23
CA PHE A 69 11.09 -11.76 -19.26
C PHE A 69 9.86 -11.54 -20.12
N GLU A 70 9.28 -12.64 -20.57
CA GLU A 70 8.03 -12.68 -21.29
C GLU A 70 6.88 -12.96 -20.31
N LEU A 71 5.80 -12.18 -20.44
CA LEU A 71 4.54 -12.38 -19.76
C LEU A 71 3.50 -12.91 -20.76
N VAL A 72 3.17 -14.20 -20.67
CA VAL A 72 2.26 -14.86 -21.63
C VAL A 72 0.82 -14.40 -21.45
N THR A 73 0.17 -13.84 -22.47
CA THR A 73 -1.27 -13.51 -22.41
C THR A 73 -2.13 -14.62 -23.01
N SER A 74 -3.43 -14.65 -22.70
CA SER A 74 -4.34 -15.66 -23.23
C SER A 74 -4.79 -15.42 -24.68
N LYS A 75 -4.53 -14.23 -25.26
CA LYS A 75 -5.02 -13.86 -26.60
C LYS A 75 -3.92 -13.61 -27.63
N THR A 76 -2.71 -13.27 -27.20
CA THR A 76 -1.56 -13.12 -28.11
C THR A 76 -0.73 -14.39 -28.09
N THR A 77 -0.44 -14.94 -29.27
CA THR A 77 0.51 -16.06 -29.42
C THR A 77 1.95 -15.66 -29.10
N GLU A 78 2.25 -14.36 -29.19
CA GLU A 78 3.50 -13.74 -28.74
C GLU A 78 3.25 -13.10 -27.37
N GLY A 79 4.01 -13.46 -26.34
CA GLY A 79 3.89 -12.88 -25.02
C GLY A 79 4.45 -11.46 -24.95
N ILE A 80 4.18 -10.80 -23.83
CA ILE A 80 4.55 -9.39 -23.63
C ILE A 80 5.93 -9.32 -22.99
N MET A 81 6.88 -8.69 -23.66
CA MET A 81 8.21 -8.47 -23.11
C MET A 81 8.21 -7.33 -22.09
N LEU A 82 8.56 -7.65 -20.84
CA LEU A 82 8.75 -6.70 -19.75
C LEU A 82 10.18 -6.84 -19.19
N SER A 83 10.55 -5.90 -18.33
CA SER A 83 11.76 -6.00 -17.53
C SER A 83 11.47 -5.69 -16.06
N MET A 84 12.26 -6.29 -15.18
CA MET A 84 12.24 -6.04 -13.75
C MET A 84 13.64 -5.66 -13.30
N GLU A 85 13.75 -4.55 -12.58
CA GLU A 85 14.98 -4.10 -11.93
C GLU A 85 14.84 -4.26 -10.43
N ILE A 86 15.79 -4.96 -9.82
CA ILE A 86 15.88 -5.20 -8.39
C ILE A 86 17.06 -4.38 -7.89
N ILE A 87 16.78 -3.43 -7.00
CA ILE A 87 17.73 -2.42 -6.54
C ILE A 87 17.84 -2.51 -5.02
N LEU A 88 19.07 -2.61 -4.53
CA LEU A 88 19.42 -2.72 -3.12
C LEU A 88 20.18 -1.45 -2.69
N PRO A 89 19.53 -0.47 -2.06
CA PRO A 89 20.19 0.71 -1.51
C PRO A 89 21.35 0.34 -0.57
N THR A 90 22.41 1.15 -0.49
CA THR A 90 23.67 0.74 0.15
C THR A 90 23.62 0.57 1.67
N GLU A 91 22.85 1.41 2.37
CA GLU A 91 22.89 1.50 3.84
C GLU A 91 21.62 1.01 4.54
N GLU A 92 20.54 0.80 3.78
CA GLU A 92 19.22 0.51 4.35
C GLU A 92 18.86 -0.98 4.21
N ALA A 93 17.93 -1.45 5.04
CA ALA A 93 17.32 -2.77 4.86
C ALA A 93 16.15 -2.72 3.85
N ASP A 94 16.36 -1.95 2.79
CA ASP A 94 15.40 -1.68 1.74
C ASP A 94 15.65 -2.57 0.52
N LEU A 95 14.60 -2.90 -0.22
CA LEU A 95 14.67 -3.57 -1.51
C LEU A 95 13.63 -2.93 -2.44
N LEU A 96 14.11 -2.21 -3.46
CA LEU A 96 13.25 -1.62 -4.48
C LEU A 96 13.12 -2.58 -5.66
N ILE A 97 11.89 -2.77 -6.13
CA ILE A 97 11.58 -3.54 -7.32
C ILE A 97 10.81 -2.64 -8.27
N GLU A 98 11.34 -2.48 -9.49
CA GLU A 98 10.74 -1.66 -10.54
C GLU A 98 10.47 -2.51 -11.79
N LEU A 99 9.20 -2.62 -12.17
CA LEU A 99 8.78 -3.22 -13.43
C LEU A 99 8.72 -2.16 -14.52
N LYS A 100 9.25 -2.47 -15.70
CA LYS A 100 9.30 -1.60 -16.87
C LYS A 100 8.78 -2.32 -18.10
N GLY A 101 8.08 -1.58 -18.93
CA GLY A 101 7.59 -1.97 -20.24
C GLY A 101 7.39 -0.71 -21.06
N GLU A 102 7.27 -0.85 -22.38
CA GLU A 102 6.89 0.27 -23.22
C GLU A 102 5.50 0.76 -22.85
N ARG A 103 5.31 2.09 -22.81
CA ARG A 103 4.09 2.73 -22.36
C ARG A 103 2.83 2.22 -23.07
N ASP A 104 2.94 1.97 -24.37
CA ASP A 104 1.82 1.70 -25.25
C ASP A 104 1.55 0.21 -25.48
N ILE A 105 2.32 -0.68 -24.83
CA ILE A 105 2.01 -2.12 -24.82
C ILE A 105 0.60 -2.31 -24.27
N GLU A 106 -0.24 -2.95 -25.07
CA GLU A 106 -1.58 -3.36 -24.69
C GLU A 106 -1.51 -4.59 -23.78
N LEU A 107 -2.19 -4.52 -22.65
CA LEU A 107 -2.27 -5.61 -21.69
C LEU A 107 -3.60 -6.38 -21.81
N ASP A 108 -4.57 -5.90 -22.61
CA ASP A 108 -5.88 -6.55 -22.83
C ASP A 108 -6.57 -6.96 -21.51
N GLY A 109 -6.63 -6.02 -20.56
CA GLY A 109 -7.18 -6.25 -19.22
C GLY A 109 -6.35 -7.18 -18.32
N LYS A 110 -5.18 -7.67 -18.74
CA LYS A 110 -4.35 -8.59 -17.97
C LYS A 110 -3.71 -7.90 -16.75
N LEU A 111 -3.91 -8.51 -15.59
CA LEU A 111 -3.25 -8.13 -14.35
C LEU A 111 -1.82 -8.70 -14.28
N ILE A 112 -0.91 -7.94 -13.68
CA ILE A 112 0.49 -8.35 -13.49
C ILE A 112 0.71 -8.69 -12.01
N PHE A 113 0.94 -9.97 -11.71
CA PHE A 113 1.12 -10.50 -10.34
C PHE A 113 2.59 -10.54 -9.93
N LEU A 114 3.27 -9.39 -10.02
CA LEU A 114 4.69 -9.27 -9.71
C LEU A 114 4.96 -8.09 -8.75
N PRO A 115 5.99 -8.17 -7.89
CA PRO A 115 6.79 -9.37 -7.61
C PRO A 115 5.95 -10.45 -6.90
N CYS A 116 6.44 -11.70 -6.89
CA CYS A 116 5.82 -12.77 -6.11
C CYS A 116 5.82 -12.43 -4.60
N PRO A 117 4.85 -12.95 -3.82
CA PRO A 117 4.70 -12.59 -2.42
C PRO A 117 5.75 -13.28 -1.56
N PHE A 118 6.25 -12.58 -0.56
CA PHE A 118 7.09 -13.18 0.48
C PHE A 118 6.25 -14.01 1.45
N MET A 119 6.77 -15.15 1.87
CA MET A 119 6.08 -16.04 2.81
C MET A 119 6.48 -15.79 4.25
N LEU A 120 5.48 -15.95 5.11
CA LEU A 120 5.62 -16.08 6.56
C LEU A 120 4.94 -17.39 6.98
N GLU A 121 5.53 -18.09 7.95
CA GLU A 121 4.99 -19.38 8.43
C GLU A 121 4.06 -19.24 9.64
N HIS A 122 4.29 -18.22 10.46
CA HIS A 122 3.46 -17.86 11.61
C HIS A 122 3.45 -16.35 11.80
N GLY A 123 2.29 -15.77 12.07
CA GLY A 123 2.15 -14.35 12.39
C GLY A 123 0.94 -13.72 11.72
N PHE A 124 1.11 -12.48 11.28
CA PHE A 124 0.02 -11.64 10.81
C PHE A 124 0.39 -10.91 9.52
N LEU A 125 -0.57 -10.76 8.62
CA LEU A 125 -0.53 -9.71 7.62
C LEU A 125 -0.94 -8.38 8.25
N VAL A 126 -0.21 -7.32 7.92
CA VAL A 126 -0.47 -5.95 8.37
C VAL A 126 -1.08 -5.19 7.21
N ILE A 127 -2.38 -4.94 7.26
CA ILE A 127 -3.13 -4.38 6.15
C ILE A 127 -3.77 -3.05 6.59
N PRO A 128 -3.41 -1.90 6.01
CA PRO A 128 -4.05 -0.62 6.30
C PRO A 128 -5.42 -0.51 5.61
N HIS A 129 -6.28 -1.50 5.82
CA HIS A 129 -7.67 -1.47 5.38
C HIS A 129 -8.48 -0.59 6.35
N CYS A 130 -9.07 0.49 5.84
CA CYS A 130 -9.65 1.56 6.67
C CYS A 130 -8.61 2.10 7.68
N GLU A 131 -8.86 1.95 8.99
CA GLU A 131 -7.90 2.32 10.05
C GLU A 131 -6.70 1.37 10.17
N GLY A 132 -6.86 0.12 9.70
CA GLY A 132 -5.84 -0.91 9.70
C GLY A 132 -6.18 -2.12 10.56
N LEU A 133 -5.79 -3.30 10.08
CA LEU A 133 -6.08 -4.60 10.69
C LEU A 133 -4.85 -5.51 10.64
N LEU A 134 -4.75 -6.37 11.66
CA LEU A 134 -3.86 -7.52 11.68
C LEU A 134 -4.67 -8.76 11.36
N TYR A 135 -4.33 -9.43 10.27
CA TYR A 135 -4.98 -10.68 9.88
C TYR A 135 -4.06 -11.85 10.19
N PRO A 136 -4.48 -12.80 11.05
CA PRO A 136 -3.75 -14.05 11.25
C PRO A 136 -3.53 -14.75 9.91
N ILE A 137 -2.32 -15.23 9.65
CA ILE A 137 -2.02 -15.86 8.35
C ILE A 137 -2.71 -17.22 8.17
N ASP A 138 -3.28 -17.79 9.22
CA ASP A 138 -4.09 -19.01 9.18
C ASP A 138 -5.59 -18.74 8.96
N ASP A 139 -6.01 -17.46 8.90
CA ASP A 139 -7.37 -17.07 8.52
C ASP A 139 -7.57 -17.17 7.00
N LEU A 140 -7.92 -18.37 6.55
CA LEU A 140 -8.16 -18.67 5.14
C LEU A 140 -9.44 -18.04 4.58
N SER A 141 -10.29 -17.43 5.41
CA SER A 141 -11.52 -16.77 4.93
C SER A 141 -11.23 -15.56 4.04
N LEU A 142 -10.00 -15.04 4.10
CA LEU A 142 -9.55 -13.88 3.34
C LEU A 142 -8.99 -14.23 1.95
N ASP A 143 -8.82 -15.52 1.63
CA ASP A 143 -8.31 -15.94 0.32
C ASP A 143 -9.18 -15.40 -0.82
N GLY A 144 -8.54 -14.76 -1.80
CA GLY A 144 -9.20 -14.17 -2.96
C GLY A 144 -9.69 -12.74 -2.78
N ILE A 145 -9.58 -12.15 -1.59
CA ILE A 145 -9.94 -10.73 -1.38
C ILE A 145 -8.95 -9.81 -2.11
N TYR A 146 -9.49 -8.76 -2.74
CA TYR A 146 -8.72 -7.68 -3.36
C TYR A 146 -8.93 -6.38 -2.57
N PHE A 147 -7.82 -5.74 -2.19
CA PHE A 147 -7.82 -4.40 -1.61
C PHE A 147 -7.26 -3.41 -2.63
N GLN A 148 -8.14 -2.62 -3.24
CA GLN A 148 -7.74 -1.53 -4.13
C GLN A 148 -6.89 -0.51 -3.35
N VAL A 149 -5.74 -0.10 -3.90
CA VAL A 149 -4.93 0.94 -3.26
C VAL A 149 -5.62 2.30 -3.40
N TYR A 150 -5.68 3.08 -2.31
CA TYR A 150 -6.41 4.34 -2.21
C TYR A 150 -7.89 4.23 -2.55
N SER A 151 -8.59 3.35 -1.83
CA SER A 151 -10.04 3.18 -1.93
C SER A 151 -10.69 3.15 -0.55
N THR A 152 -11.91 3.68 -0.43
CA THR A 152 -12.69 3.72 0.81
C THR A 152 -12.92 2.33 1.41
N ALA A 153 -13.03 1.30 0.57
CA ALA A 153 -13.15 -0.11 1.00
C ALA A 153 -11.87 -0.92 0.71
N GLY A 154 -10.75 -0.25 0.44
CA GLY A 154 -9.47 -0.86 0.11
C GLY A 154 -8.39 -0.46 1.10
N LEU A 155 -7.18 -0.17 0.62
CA LEU A 155 -6.09 0.32 1.45
C LEU A 155 -6.18 1.85 1.58
N SER A 156 -6.18 2.37 2.81
CA SER A 156 -6.14 3.81 3.10
C SER A 156 -4.76 4.42 2.88
N MET A 157 -3.71 3.58 2.95
CA MET A 157 -2.32 3.93 2.67
C MET A 157 -1.76 2.94 1.64
N PRO A 158 -0.80 3.35 0.78
CA PRO A 158 -0.28 2.56 -0.32
C PRO A 158 0.79 1.56 0.17
N TRP A 159 0.51 0.81 1.22
CA TRP A 159 1.44 -0.19 1.73
C TRP A 159 0.70 -1.38 2.33
N PHE A 160 1.42 -2.48 2.51
CA PHE A 160 1.02 -3.63 3.31
C PHE A 160 2.26 -4.21 3.99
N GLY A 161 2.09 -5.17 4.88
CA GLY A 161 3.22 -5.82 5.52
C GLY A 161 2.88 -7.19 6.06
N ALA A 162 3.89 -7.80 6.65
CA ALA A 162 3.74 -9.01 7.45
C ALA A 162 4.65 -8.91 8.68
N THR A 163 4.26 -9.55 9.77
CA THR A 163 5.04 -9.63 11.00
C THR A 163 4.84 -10.98 11.64
N ASP A 164 5.90 -11.56 12.20
CA ASP A 164 5.79 -12.81 12.92
C ASP A 164 5.03 -12.65 14.25
N SER A 165 4.62 -13.76 14.85
CA SER A 165 3.83 -13.78 16.09
C SER A 165 4.52 -13.11 17.29
N SER A 166 5.86 -13.00 17.24
CA SER A 166 6.65 -12.32 18.28
C SER A 166 6.77 -10.81 18.07
N PHE A 167 6.28 -10.28 16.94
CA PHE A 167 6.50 -8.91 16.50
C PHE A 167 7.99 -8.53 16.39
N GLY A 168 8.85 -9.52 16.18
CA GLY A 168 10.27 -9.35 15.95
C GLY A 168 10.52 -9.08 14.48
N LYS A 169 10.39 -10.12 13.65
CA LYS A 169 10.70 -10.01 12.21
C LYS A 169 9.46 -9.66 11.40
N GLY A 170 9.65 -8.82 10.40
CA GLY A 170 8.57 -8.46 9.48
C GLY A 170 9.08 -7.75 8.25
N TYR A 171 8.16 -7.36 7.38
CA TYR A 171 8.43 -6.44 6.29
C TYR A 171 7.25 -5.50 6.09
N ILE A 172 7.54 -4.33 5.53
CA ILE A 172 6.57 -3.45 4.87
C ILE A 172 6.88 -3.45 3.37
N ALA A 173 5.84 -3.33 2.56
CA ALA A 173 5.90 -3.19 1.11
C ALA A 173 5.07 -1.98 0.72
N ILE A 174 5.71 -0.93 0.21
CA ILE A 174 5.10 0.36 -0.17
C ILE A 174 4.99 0.43 -1.68
N PHE A 175 3.78 0.59 -2.21
CA PHE A 175 3.54 0.92 -3.60
C PHE A 175 3.99 2.36 -3.86
N GLU A 176 5.19 2.56 -4.42
CA GLU A 176 5.67 3.90 -4.79
C GLU A 176 4.89 4.47 -5.99
N THR A 177 4.28 3.62 -6.80
CA THR A 177 3.41 4.00 -7.92
C THR A 177 2.00 3.40 -7.78
N PRO A 178 1.16 3.94 -6.89
CA PRO A 178 -0.05 3.25 -6.41
C PRO A 178 -1.30 3.35 -7.30
N ASN A 179 -1.29 4.17 -8.35
CA ASN A 179 -2.53 4.56 -9.05
C ASN A 179 -3.24 3.39 -9.75
N ASP A 180 -2.51 2.41 -10.30
CA ASP A 180 -3.09 1.17 -10.82
C ASP A 180 -2.50 -0.05 -10.09
N ALA A 181 -2.62 -0.03 -8.76
CA ALA A 181 -2.16 -1.11 -7.89
C ALA A 181 -3.31 -1.68 -7.04
N VAL A 182 -3.24 -2.98 -6.79
CA VAL A 182 -4.14 -3.71 -5.91
C VAL A 182 -3.33 -4.70 -5.09
N LEU A 183 -3.77 -4.94 -3.86
CA LEU A 183 -3.28 -6.04 -3.05
C LEU A 183 -4.27 -7.19 -3.13
N LYS A 184 -3.80 -8.38 -3.48
CA LYS A 184 -4.61 -9.60 -3.43
C LYS A 184 -4.16 -10.46 -2.25
N ILE A 185 -5.09 -10.91 -1.43
CA ILE A 185 -4.83 -11.95 -0.45
C ILE A 185 -4.98 -13.30 -1.12
N VAL A 186 -3.99 -14.17 -0.93
CA VAL A 186 -3.92 -15.46 -1.60
C VAL A 186 -3.47 -16.55 -0.66
N LYS A 187 -4.12 -17.71 -0.74
CA LYS A 187 -3.66 -18.92 -0.06
C LYS A 187 -2.42 -19.48 -0.73
N ASN A 188 -1.41 -19.79 0.09
CA ASN A 188 -0.16 -20.40 -0.35
C ASN A 188 -0.18 -21.94 -0.20
N GLN A 189 0.92 -22.58 -0.61
CA GLN A 189 1.09 -24.03 -0.60
C GLN A 189 1.12 -24.66 0.82
N LYS A 190 1.34 -23.85 1.87
CA LYS A 190 1.33 -24.27 3.28
C LYS A 190 -0.01 -24.04 3.98
N ASN A 191 -1.07 -23.76 3.22
CA ASN A 191 -2.40 -23.51 3.76
C ASN A 191 -2.42 -22.30 4.73
N CYS A 192 -1.68 -21.25 4.38
CA CYS A 192 -1.72 -19.94 5.03
C CYS A 192 -1.99 -18.87 3.95
N ILE A 193 -2.51 -17.70 4.34
CA ILE A 193 -2.63 -16.55 3.45
C ILE A 193 -1.30 -15.78 3.34
N THR A 194 -1.09 -15.16 2.19
CA THR A 194 -0.05 -14.15 1.95
C THR A 194 -0.62 -13.01 1.10
N ALA A 195 0.13 -11.92 0.98
CA ALA A 195 -0.27 -10.69 0.32
C ALA A 195 0.51 -10.51 -0.99
N GLN A 196 -0.19 -10.64 -2.12
CA GLN A 196 0.33 -10.55 -3.48
C GLN A 196 0.10 -9.13 -4.04
N PRO A 197 1.16 -8.37 -4.36
CA PRO A 197 0.99 -7.13 -5.11
C PRO A 197 0.55 -7.43 -6.54
N VAL A 198 -0.37 -6.64 -7.05
CA VAL A 198 -0.95 -6.78 -8.39
C VAL A 198 -1.01 -5.41 -9.06
N TRP A 199 -0.57 -5.34 -10.32
CA TRP A 199 -0.66 -4.12 -11.13
C TRP A 199 -1.80 -4.25 -12.15
N ILE A 200 -2.63 -3.22 -12.21
CA ILE A 200 -3.72 -3.09 -13.18
C ILE A 200 -3.21 -2.30 -14.40
N PRO A 201 -3.63 -2.65 -15.62
CA PRO A 201 -3.40 -1.82 -16.79
C PRO A 201 -3.96 -0.39 -16.62
N SER A 202 -3.20 0.61 -17.07
CA SER A 202 -3.68 1.99 -17.17
C SER A 202 -4.35 2.16 -18.53
N LYS A 203 -5.69 2.18 -18.58
CA LYS A 203 -6.47 2.23 -19.84
C LYS A 203 -6.06 1.11 -20.81
N ASP A 204 -6.02 -0.12 -20.29
CA ASP A 204 -5.60 -1.35 -21.00
C ASP A 204 -4.16 -1.34 -21.54
N ARG A 205 -3.33 -0.39 -21.11
CA ARG A 205 -1.91 -0.31 -21.48
C ARG A 205 -1.01 -0.47 -20.26
N PHE A 206 0.28 -0.77 -20.50
CA PHE A 206 1.28 -0.74 -19.44
C PHE A 206 1.38 0.65 -18.80
N GLY A 207 1.36 1.71 -19.60
CA GLY A 207 1.23 3.09 -19.13
C GLY A 207 2.50 3.70 -18.56
N TYR A 208 3.01 3.16 -17.44
CA TYR A 208 4.17 3.69 -16.74
C TYR A 208 4.85 2.61 -15.85
N PRO A 209 6.14 2.81 -15.46
CA PRO A 209 6.85 1.86 -14.62
C PRO A 209 6.19 1.61 -13.26
N ARG A 210 6.20 0.36 -12.80
CA ARG A 210 5.54 -0.04 -11.53
C ARG A 210 6.59 -0.26 -10.45
N ARG A 211 6.50 0.47 -9.34
CA ARG A 211 7.52 0.48 -8.28
C ARG A 211 6.95 0.07 -6.94
N ILE A 212 7.63 -0.86 -6.28
CA ILE A 212 7.33 -1.27 -4.91
C ILE A 212 8.63 -1.31 -4.08
N LEU A 213 8.59 -0.68 -2.92
CA LEU A 213 9.69 -0.62 -1.96
C LEU A 213 9.39 -1.55 -0.78
N TYR A 214 10.23 -2.55 -0.58
CA TYR A 214 10.20 -3.36 0.63
C TYR A 214 11.19 -2.81 1.66
N HIS A 215 10.83 -2.83 2.93
CA HIS A 215 11.79 -2.69 4.04
C HIS A 215 11.61 -3.85 5.01
N PHE A 216 12.72 -4.48 5.39
CA PHE A 216 12.74 -5.62 6.29
C PHE A 216 13.06 -5.19 7.72
N PHE A 217 12.28 -5.68 8.68
CA PHE A 217 12.39 -5.39 10.11
C PHE A 217 12.94 -6.59 10.85
N HIS A 218 13.73 -6.30 11.88
CA HIS A 218 14.22 -7.26 12.86
C HIS A 218 13.59 -7.07 14.25
N GLU A 219 12.82 -5.98 14.44
CA GLU A 219 12.04 -5.72 15.64
C GLU A 219 10.89 -4.73 15.39
N GLY A 220 9.93 -4.67 16.32
CA GLY A 220 8.96 -3.57 16.47
C GLY A 220 7.63 -3.75 15.73
N GLY A 221 7.44 -4.87 15.03
CA GLY A 221 6.16 -5.30 14.42
C GLY A 221 5.46 -4.23 13.57
N TYR A 222 4.13 -4.23 13.60
CA TYR A 222 3.30 -3.31 12.81
C TYR A 222 3.49 -1.83 13.19
N VAL A 223 3.89 -1.53 14.44
CA VAL A 223 4.17 -0.15 14.87
C VAL A 223 5.43 0.39 14.20
N ALA A 224 6.48 -0.43 14.10
CA ALA A 224 7.69 -0.05 13.37
C ALA A 224 7.40 0.15 11.87
N GLN A 225 6.55 -0.70 11.29
CA GLN A 225 6.09 -0.55 9.89
C GLN A 225 5.35 0.78 9.68
N ALA A 226 4.39 1.12 10.55
CA ALA A 226 3.66 2.39 10.47
C ALA A 226 4.58 3.61 10.64
N LYS A 227 5.57 3.55 11.56
CA LYS A 227 6.57 4.61 11.74
C LYS A 227 7.49 4.76 10.54
N TYR A 228 7.89 3.65 9.91
CA TYR A 228 8.66 3.65 8.68
C TYR A 228 7.88 4.33 7.55
N TYR A 229 6.61 3.93 7.34
CA TYR A 229 5.76 4.58 6.35
C TYR A 229 5.56 6.07 6.65
N ARG A 230 5.41 6.47 7.92
CA ARG A 230 5.35 7.88 8.31
C ARG A 230 6.61 8.65 7.89
N LYS A 231 7.80 8.11 8.13
CA LYS A 231 9.07 8.72 7.70
C LYS A 231 9.11 8.84 6.17
N TYR A 232 8.70 7.78 5.47
CA TYR A 232 8.58 7.78 4.01
C TYR A 232 7.61 8.87 3.52
N ALA A 233 6.39 8.93 4.06
CA ALA A 233 5.37 9.93 3.69
C ALA A 233 5.83 11.38 3.92
N ILE A 234 6.56 11.64 5.02
CA ILE A 234 7.20 12.95 5.27
C ILE A 234 8.22 13.26 4.17
N SER A 235 9.10 12.31 3.84
CA SER A 235 10.13 12.50 2.81
C SER A 235 9.55 12.75 1.40
N LYS A 236 8.33 12.27 1.13
CA LYS A 236 7.60 12.49 -0.14
C LYS A 236 6.68 13.71 -0.11
N GLY A 237 6.68 14.51 0.97
CA GLY A 237 5.84 15.71 1.08
C GLY A 237 4.34 15.43 1.26
N LEU A 238 3.95 14.21 1.61
CA LEU A 238 2.55 13.80 1.80
C LEU A 238 2.01 14.15 3.19
N PHE A 239 2.91 14.43 4.13
CA PHE A 239 2.55 14.62 5.53
C PHE A 239 2.52 16.11 5.90
N LYS A 240 1.36 16.57 6.37
CA LYS A 240 1.18 17.90 6.95
C LYS A 240 0.48 17.78 8.31
N THR A 241 1.12 18.29 9.35
CA THR A 241 0.60 18.28 10.72
C THR A 241 -0.64 19.14 10.87
N LEU A 242 -1.46 18.85 11.88
CA LEU A 242 -2.55 19.74 12.27
C LEU A 242 -2.05 21.11 12.73
N ARG A 243 -0.84 21.20 13.32
CA ARG A 243 -0.23 22.48 13.73
C ARG A 243 0.14 23.37 12.55
N GLU A 244 0.70 22.80 11.48
CA GLU A 244 0.97 23.56 10.25
C GLU A 244 -0.33 24.03 9.60
N LYS A 245 -1.37 23.19 9.58
CA LYS A 245 -2.71 23.58 9.10
C LYS A 245 -3.33 24.67 9.97
N GLU A 246 -3.13 24.64 11.29
CA GLU A 246 -3.60 25.65 12.23
C GLU A 246 -2.87 26.99 12.07
N ALA A 247 -1.57 26.98 11.80
CA ALA A 247 -0.81 28.19 11.49
C ALA A 247 -1.34 28.90 10.23
N GLU A 248 -1.84 28.15 9.25
CA GLU A 248 -2.50 28.69 8.06
C GLU A 248 -3.96 29.07 8.28
N ASN A 249 -4.68 28.30 9.09
CA ASN A 249 -6.07 28.55 9.44
C ASN A 249 -6.32 28.29 10.94
N PRO A 250 -6.32 29.35 11.77
CA PRO A 250 -6.51 29.21 13.22
C PRO A 250 -7.84 28.54 13.63
N ASN A 251 -8.84 28.49 12.73
CA ASN A 251 -10.10 27.80 13.01
C ASN A 251 -9.96 26.28 13.10
N VAL A 252 -8.84 25.69 12.67
CA VAL A 252 -8.55 24.26 12.89
C VAL A 252 -8.62 23.91 14.39
N SER A 253 -8.22 24.83 15.28
CA SER A 253 -8.31 24.68 16.74
C SER A 253 -9.74 24.46 17.26
N LYS A 254 -10.75 24.93 16.52
CA LYS A 254 -12.17 24.74 16.86
C LYS A 254 -12.65 23.31 16.63
N LEU A 255 -11.91 22.49 15.88
CA LEU A 255 -12.22 21.07 15.68
C LEU A 255 -11.72 20.18 16.83
N ILE A 256 -10.70 20.62 17.59
CA ILE A 256 -10.14 19.84 18.69
C ILE A 256 -11.16 19.74 19.83
N GLY A 257 -11.69 18.54 20.04
CA GLY A 257 -12.74 18.25 21.02
C GLY A 257 -14.17 18.54 20.54
N ALA A 258 -14.36 18.90 19.26
CA ALA A 258 -15.68 19.13 18.70
C ALA A 258 -16.33 17.82 18.25
N PRO A 259 -17.58 17.52 18.63
CA PRO A 259 -18.37 16.49 17.97
C PRO A 259 -18.70 16.92 16.53
N ASP A 260 -18.66 15.94 15.61
CA ASP A 260 -19.14 16.08 14.23
C ASP A 260 -20.60 15.63 14.15
N ILE A 261 -21.51 16.56 13.88
CA ILE A 261 -22.95 16.35 13.90
C ILE A 261 -23.52 16.53 12.49
N TRP A 262 -24.11 15.46 11.98
CA TRP A 262 -24.85 15.45 10.72
C TRP A 262 -26.34 15.47 10.98
N ILE A 263 -27.01 16.53 10.55
CA ILE A 263 -28.46 16.66 10.72
C ILE A 263 -29.14 16.27 9.40
N ARG A 264 -30.09 15.34 9.48
CA ARG A 264 -30.99 15.00 8.38
C ARG A 264 -32.39 15.55 8.67
N GLY A 265 -33.07 16.05 7.64
CA GLY A 265 -34.44 16.58 7.73
C GLY A 265 -34.55 18.02 8.24
N ASP A 266 -35.80 18.45 8.47
CA ASP A 266 -36.19 19.84 8.71
C ASP A 266 -36.16 20.24 10.20
N LEU A 267 -35.01 20.07 10.85
CA LEU A 267 -34.80 20.57 12.21
C LEU A 267 -34.49 22.07 12.20
N ASP A 268 -34.98 22.82 13.19
CA ASP A 268 -34.49 24.17 13.48
C ASP A 268 -33.06 24.09 14.04
N LYS A 269 -32.09 24.29 13.14
CA LYS A 269 -30.65 24.14 13.39
C LYS A 269 -30.13 25.19 14.37
N VAL A 270 -30.68 26.41 14.35
CA VAL A 270 -30.26 27.48 15.25
C VAL A 270 -30.74 27.20 16.65
N LYS A 271 -32.00 26.77 16.81
CA LYS A 271 -32.54 26.35 18.11
C LYS A 271 -31.75 25.18 18.68
N PHE A 272 -31.50 24.15 17.88
CA PHE A 272 -30.67 23.01 18.28
C PHE A 272 -29.29 23.47 18.79
N CYS A 273 -28.58 24.32 18.05
CA CYS A 273 -27.29 24.84 18.49
C CYS A 273 -27.37 25.64 19.80
N LYS A 274 -28.43 26.43 20.01
CA LYS A 274 -28.64 27.14 21.29
C LYS A 274 -28.83 26.18 22.46
N GLU A 275 -29.61 25.12 22.26
CA GLU A 275 -29.82 24.07 23.26
C GLU A 275 -28.52 23.34 23.59
N MET A 276 -27.74 22.98 22.57
CA MET A 276 -26.42 22.36 22.76
C MET A 276 -25.47 23.29 23.55
N LYS A 277 -25.47 24.59 23.22
CA LYS A 277 -24.66 25.57 23.95
C LYS A 277 -25.10 25.69 25.41
N ALA A 278 -26.41 25.72 25.66
CA ALA A 278 -26.97 25.76 27.02
C ALA A 278 -26.67 24.47 27.81
N ALA A 279 -26.58 23.33 27.14
CA ALA A 279 -26.19 22.05 27.72
C ALA A 279 -24.67 21.92 27.99
N GLY A 280 -23.86 22.95 27.68
CA GLY A 280 -22.42 22.97 27.95
C GLY A 280 -21.55 22.51 26.78
N VAL A 281 -22.08 22.41 25.56
CA VAL A 281 -21.27 22.12 24.37
C VAL A 281 -20.53 23.39 23.94
N ASP A 282 -19.21 23.36 24.05
CA ASP A 282 -18.38 24.53 23.76
C ASP A 282 -17.90 24.63 22.32
N LYS A 283 -17.72 23.49 21.66
CA LYS A 283 -17.30 23.37 20.26
C LYS A 283 -18.19 22.34 19.57
N MET A 284 -18.49 22.54 18.30
CA MET A 284 -19.25 21.61 17.48
C MET A 284 -19.00 21.91 16.00
N LEU A 285 -18.90 20.86 15.19
CA LEU A 285 -19.06 20.94 13.73
C LEU A 285 -20.46 20.45 13.39
N ILE A 286 -21.27 21.32 12.78
CA ILE A 286 -22.62 20.98 12.32
C ILE A 286 -22.66 20.97 10.79
N SER A 287 -23.06 19.84 10.23
CA SER A 287 -23.12 19.59 8.79
C SER A 287 -24.56 19.49 8.31
N ASN A 288 -25.02 20.50 7.55
CA ASN A 288 -26.32 20.53 6.86
C ASN A 288 -26.31 21.65 5.78
N THR A 289 -27.38 21.77 4.99
CA THR A 289 -27.67 22.99 4.23
C THR A 289 -28.13 24.08 5.18
N HIS A 290 -27.47 25.24 5.13
CA HIS A 290 -27.75 26.39 5.99
C HIS A 290 -28.02 27.65 5.15
N SER A 291 -28.99 28.47 5.57
CA SER A 291 -29.13 29.83 5.05
C SER A 291 -27.98 30.73 5.56
N PRO A 292 -27.66 31.85 4.89
CA PRO A 292 -26.67 32.80 5.39
C PRO A 292 -26.96 33.31 6.81
N GLU A 293 -28.24 33.49 7.17
CA GLU A 293 -28.69 33.91 8.51
C GLU A 293 -28.40 32.82 9.55
N GLU A 294 -28.70 31.56 9.23
CA GLU A 294 -28.41 30.42 10.10
C GLU A 294 -26.91 30.27 10.33
N ILE A 295 -26.08 30.39 9.27
CA ILE A 295 -24.61 30.34 9.39
C ILE A 295 -24.11 31.41 10.35
N ARG A 296 -24.58 32.65 10.21
CA ARG A 296 -24.19 33.76 11.10
C ARG A 296 -24.62 33.49 12.55
N ALA A 297 -25.84 33.01 12.76
CA ALA A 297 -26.36 32.71 14.09
C ALA A 297 -25.59 31.57 14.78
N ILE A 298 -25.28 30.50 14.05
CA ILE A 298 -24.50 29.37 14.57
C ILE A 298 -23.05 29.77 14.85
N SER A 299 -22.43 30.55 13.95
CA SER A 299 -21.07 31.04 14.12
C SER A 299 -20.95 31.96 15.35
N ALA A 300 -21.97 32.75 15.65
CA ALA A 300 -22.02 33.60 16.83
C ALA A 300 -22.05 32.80 18.16
N LEU A 301 -22.45 31.52 18.11
CA LEU A 301 -22.38 30.60 19.26
C LEU A 301 -20.99 29.96 19.42
N GLY A 302 -20.08 30.19 18.46
CA GLY A 302 -18.72 29.64 18.44
C GLY A 302 -18.58 28.30 17.69
N PHE A 303 -19.65 27.81 17.07
CA PHE A 303 -19.64 26.54 16.34
C PHE A 303 -19.21 26.70 14.87
N LEU A 304 -18.74 25.61 14.27
CA LEU A 304 -18.39 25.52 12.86
C LEU A 304 -19.55 24.94 12.06
N THR A 305 -19.80 25.51 10.88
CA THR A 305 -20.81 25.00 9.93
C THR A 305 -20.15 24.37 8.71
N SER A 306 -20.74 23.29 8.20
CA SER A 306 -20.36 22.64 6.94
C SER A 306 -21.62 22.24 6.16
N ARG A 307 -21.46 21.91 4.88
CA ARG A 307 -22.53 21.36 4.03
C ARG A 307 -22.05 20.09 3.34
N TYR A 308 -22.99 19.21 3.02
CA TYR A 308 -22.72 18.10 2.09
C TYR A 308 -22.56 18.63 0.67
N ASP A 309 -21.58 18.12 -0.06
CA ASP A 309 -21.38 18.40 -1.49
C ASP A 309 -20.72 17.17 -2.15
N ASN A 310 -20.91 17.01 -3.47
CA ASN A 310 -20.35 15.90 -4.23
C ASN A 310 -19.99 16.35 -5.66
N TYR A 311 -18.72 16.16 -6.03
CA TYR A 311 -18.17 16.58 -7.33
C TYR A 311 -17.79 15.40 -8.24
N ARG A 312 -18.18 14.16 -7.86
CA ARG A 312 -17.86 12.94 -8.62
C ARG A 312 -19.04 12.42 -9.39
N ASP A 313 -20.21 12.37 -8.76
CA ASP A 313 -21.37 11.69 -9.32
C ASP A 313 -22.08 12.58 -10.33
N VAL A 314 -22.40 12.01 -11.49
CA VAL A 314 -23.25 12.63 -12.50
C VAL A 314 -24.59 11.90 -12.47
N LEU A 315 -25.56 12.49 -11.77
CA LEU A 315 -26.89 11.91 -11.63
C LEU A 315 -27.80 12.37 -12.78
N PRO A 316 -28.67 11.49 -13.31
CA PRO A 316 -29.73 11.91 -14.21
C PRO A 316 -30.64 12.94 -13.50
N PRO A 317 -31.15 13.96 -14.22
CA PRO A 317 -31.93 15.04 -13.61
C PRO A 317 -33.31 14.62 -13.05
N HIS A 318 -33.72 13.35 -13.17
CA HIS A 318 -35.08 12.86 -12.87
C HIS A 318 -35.08 11.51 -12.12
N VAL A 319 -34.29 11.38 -11.04
CA VAL A 319 -34.41 10.26 -10.08
C VAL A 319 -35.06 10.75 -8.80
#